data_AF-A0A1W1BGM8-F1
#
_entry.id   AF-A0A1W1BGM8-F1
#
_cell.length_a   1.000
_cell.length_b   1.000
_cell.length_c   1.000
_cell.angle_alpha   90.00
_cell.angle_beta   90.00
_cell.angle_gamma   90.00
#
_symmetry.space_group_name_H-M   'P 1'
#
loop_
_entity.id
_entity.type
_entity.pdbx_description
1 polymer ?
#
loop_
_entity_poly.entity_id
_entity_poly.type
_entity_poly.pdbx_seq_one_letter_code
_entity_poly.pdbx_strand_id
1 'polypeptide(L)' 'MEMLKKYECNKIEFGKYLLLVQKGDDVLDYRDAIKKIPNAKMIIEERGTHQFERIERHFEKIKDFFEFL' A
#
# COMPACT_ATOMS: atom_id res chain seq x y z
N MET A 1 -11.89 1.27 -17.74
CA MET A 1 -10.81 0.37 -17.27
C MET A 1 -9.63 0.28 -18.24
N GLU A 2 -9.83 0.08 -19.55
CA GLU A 2 -8.69 -0.07 -20.49
C GLU A 2 -7.72 1.11 -20.53
N MET A 3 -8.23 2.34 -20.38
CA MET A 3 -7.38 3.55 -20.36
C MET A 3 -6.30 3.50 -19.27
N LEU A 4 -6.54 2.82 -18.14
CA LEU A 4 -5.60 2.77 -17.03
C LEU A 4 -4.47 1.77 -17.26
N LYS A 5 -4.67 0.76 -18.12
CA LYS A 5 -3.64 -0.26 -18.41
C LYS A 5 -2.35 0.36 -18.97
N LYS A 6 -2.43 1.49 -19.68
CA LYS A 6 -1.25 2.18 -20.22
C LYS A 6 -0.33 2.77 -19.14
N TYR A 7 -0.82 2.93 -17.91
CA TYR A 7 -0.03 3.40 -16.76
C TYR A 7 0.48 2.25 -15.89
N GLU A 8 0.39 1.00 -16.38
CA GLU A 8 0.89 -0.13 -15.64
C GLU A 8 2.41 -0.02 -15.41
N CYS A 9 2.79 0.03 -14.13
CA CYS A 9 4.18 -0.05 -13.71
C CYS A 9 4.57 -1.52 -13.52
N ASN A 10 5.49 -1.99 -14.36
CA ASN A 10 6.04 -3.36 -14.27
C ASN A 10 7.32 -3.44 -13.43
N LYS A 11 8.04 -2.33 -13.29
CA LYS A 11 9.26 -2.25 -12.49
C LYS A 11 8.92 -1.70 -11.11
N ILE A 12 9.16 -2.51 -10.09
CA ILE A 12 9.02 -2.13 -8.69
C ILE A 12 10.42 -2.02 -8.10
N GLU A 13 10.79 -0.81 -7.70
CA GLU A 13 12.08 -0.53 -7.05
C GLU A 13 12.10 -0.95 -5.58
N PHE A 14 13.17 -1.61 -5.15
CA PHE A 14 13.35 -2.01 -3.77
C PHE A 14 13.51 -0.79 -2.85
N GLY A 15 12.92 -0.85 -1.65
CA GLY A 15 13.07 0.19 -0.62
C GLY A 15 12.30 1.49 -0.87
N LYS A 16 11.62 1.64 -2.01
CA LYS A 16 10.91 2.88 -2.37
C LYS A 16 9.43 2.91 -2.03
N TYR A 17 8.89 1.83 -1.46
CA TYR A 17 7.45 1.71 -1.21
C TYR A 17 7.17 1.35 0.26
N LEU A 18 6.24 2.08 0.84
CA LEU A 18 5.53 1.73 2.07
C LEU A 18 4.08 1.41 1.67
N LEU A 19 3.68 0.16 1.85
CA LEU A 19 2.34 -0.33 1.54
C LEU A 19 1.52 -0.43 2.83
N LEU A 20 0.44 0.35 2.90
CA LEU A 20 -0.55 0.26 3.97
C LEU A 20 -1.84 -0.34 3.38
N VAL A 21 -2.29 -1.46 3.92
CA VAL A 21 -3.54 -2.12 3.50
C VAL A 21 -4.34 -2.62 4.69
N GLN A 22 -5.66 -2.56 4.58
CA GLN A 22 -6.61 -3.10 5.56
C GLN A 22 -7.37 -4.26 4.91
N LYS A 23 -7.45 -5.41 5.59
CA LYS A 23 -8.05 -6.63 5.02
C LYS A 23 -9.57 -6.52 4.81
N GLY A 24 -10.22 -5.53 5.42
CA GLY A 24 -11.63 -5.20 5.21
C GLY A 24 -11.90 -4.29 4.03
N ASP A 25 -10.89 -3.94 3.22
CA ASP A 25 -11.09 -3.26 1.93
C ASP A 25 -12.03 -4.10 1.04
N ASP A 26 -13.17 -3.52 0.69
CA ASP A 26 -14.25 -4.12 -0.08
C ASP A 26 -14.13 -3.86 -1.60
N VAL A 27 -13.15 -3.04 -1.99
CA VAL A 27 -12.87 -2.68 -3.39
C VAL A 27 -11.65 -3.45 -3.91
N LEU A 28 -10.61 -3.62 -3.09
CA LEU A 28 -9.35 -4.27 -3.48
C LEU A 28 -9.00 -5.45 -2.58
N ASP A 29 -8.62 -6.60 -3.17
CA ASP A 29 -8.04 -7.70 -2.41
C ASP A 29 -6.60 -7.35 -1.99
N TYR A 30 -6.38 -7.23 -0.69
CA TYR A 30 -5.07 -6.93 -0.10
C TYR A 30 -3.96 -7.90 -0.56
N ARG A 31 -4.30 -9.15 -0.90
CA ARG A 31 -3.34 -10.17 -1.37
C ARG A 31 -2.74 -9.78 -2.71
N ASP A 32 -3.51 -9.13 -3.57
CA ASP A 32 -3.03 -8.69 -4.87
C ASP A 32 -2.13 -7.46 -4.74
N ALA A 33 -2.42 -6.55 -3.80
CA ALA A 33 -1.51 -5.45 -3.46
C ALA A 33 -0.16 -5.96 -2.94
N ILE A 34 -0.15 -6.96 -2.06
CA ILE A 34 1.08 -7.60 -1.55
C ILE A 34 1.88 -8.24 -2.70
N LYS A 35 1.21 -9.00 -3.58
CA LYS A 35 1.87 -9.62 -4.74
C LYS A 35 2.43 -8.59 -5.72
N LYS A 36 1.76 -7.45 -5.91
CA LYS A 36 2.20 -6.41 -6.86
C LYS A 36 3.47 -5.71 -6.38
N ILE A 37 3.65 -5.54 -5.07
CA ILE A 37 4.78 -4.79 -4.48
C ILE A 37 5.45 -5.60 -3.35
N PRO A 38 5.99 -6.81 -3.63
CA PRO A 38 6.33 -7.79 -2.60
C PRO A 38 7.47 -7.35 -1.67
N ASN A 39 8.31 -6.40 -2.11
CA ASN A 39 9.44 -5.89 -1.35
C ASN A 39 9.18 -4.53 -0.68
N ALA A 40 7.92 -4.09 -0.63
CA ALA A 40 7.56 -2.90 0.13
C ALA A 40 7.75 -3.14 1.64
N LYS A 41 8.00 -2.06 2.39
CA LYS A 41 7.70 -2.07 3.83
C LYS A 41 6.18 -2.17 3.96
N MET A 42 5.65 -3.12 4.73
CA MET A 42 4.21 -3.39 4.77
C MET A 42 3.59 -3.16 6.14
N ILE A 43 2.41 -2.54 6.15
CA ILE A 43 1.51 -2.45 7.29
C ILE A 43 0.19 -3.07 6.84
N ILE A 44 -0.12 -4.25 7.38
CA ILE A 44 -1.33 -5.00 7.06
C ILE A 44 -2.18 -5.06 8.32
N GLU A 45 -3.36 -4.45 8.29
CA GLU A 45 -4.29 -4.46 9.43
C GLU A 45 -5.49 -5.36 9.17
N GLU A 46 -6.01 -5.98 10.23
CA GLU A 46 -7.29 -6.68 10.20
C GLU A 46 -8.45 -5.68 10.15
N ARG A 47 -9.57 -6.08 9.54
CA ARG A 47 -10.77 -5.23 9.37
C ARG A 47 -10.46 -3.95 8.59
N GLY A 48 -11.22 -2.87 8.81
CA GLY A 48 -11.07 -1.60 8.11
C GLY A 48 -11.86 -1.55 6.80
N THR A 49 -11.54 -0.57 5.95
CA THR A 49 -12.23 -0.32 4.67
C THR A 49 -11.25 0.25 3.63
N HIS A 50 -11.73 0.43 2.39
CA HIS A 50 -10.95 1.03 1.31
C HIS A 50 -10.43 2.45 1.61
N GLN A 51 -11.09 3.20 2.49
CA GLN A 51 -10.64 4.55 2.89
C GLN A 51 -9.40 4.53 3.80
N PHE A 52 -8.97 3.36 4.25
CA PHE A 52 -7.97 3.17 5.29
C PHE A 52 -8.36 3.89 6.59
N GLU A 53 -9.12 3.20 7.44
CA GLU A 53 -9.60 3.75 8.70
C GLU A 53 -8.46 4.04 9.68
N ARG A 54 -8.54 5.18 10.35
CA ARG A 54 -7.61 5.60 11.41
C ARG A 54 -6.14 5.69 10.94
N ILE A 55 -5.94 6.22 9.73
CA ILE A 55 -4.62 6.43 9.11
C ILE A 55 -3.69 7.30 9.96
N GLU A 56 -4.23 8.19 10.80
CA GLU A 56 -3.47 9.10 11.66
C GLU A 56 -2.51 8.37 12.61
N ARG A 57 -2.80 7.11 12.97
CA ARG A 57 -1.91 6.27 13.79
C ARG A 57 -0.58 5.95 13.11
N HIS A 58 -0.49 6.10 11.79
CA HIS A 58 0.71 5.81 11.01
C HIS A 58 1.45 7.05 10.54
N PHE A 59 1.03 8.26 10.91
CA PHE A 59 1.68 9.49 10.45
C PHE A 59 3.16 9.56 10.83
N GLU A 60 3.54 9.20 12.05
CA GLU A 60 4.95 9.12 12.45
C GLU A 60 5.72 8.09 11.60
N LYS A 61 5.15 6.90 11.37
CA LYS A 61 5.80 5.87 10.53
C LYS A 61 5.95 6.29 9.07
N ILE A 62 4.96 7.02 8.54
CA ILE A 62 4.99 7.56 7.18
C ILE A 62 6.08 8.64 7.10
N LYS A 63 6.15 9.53 8.09
CA LYS A 63 7.20 10.54 8.21
C LYS A 63 8.59 9.88 8.27
N ASP A 64 8.79 8.92 9.18
CA ASP A 64 10.03 8.17 9.30
C ASP A 64 10.43 7.54 7.95
N PHE A 65 9.47 6.95 7.23
CA PHE A 65 9.74 6.33 5.93
C PHE A 65 10.33 7.31 4.91
N PHE A 66 9.93 8.59 4.93
CA PHE A 66 10.49 9.61 4.05
C PHE A 66 11.79 10.22 4.57
N GLU A 67 12.02 10.24 5.89
CA GLU A 67 13.26 10.78 6.47
C GLU A 67 14.47 9.83 6.33
N PHE A 68 14.23 8.54 6.06
CA PHE A 68 15.27 7.53 5.81
C PHE A 68 15.53 7.23 4.31
N LEU A 69 14.91 7.96 3.38
CA LEU A 69 15.16 7.90 1.93
C LEU A 69 16.20 8.94 1.50
#